data_AF-A0A410WY75-F1
#
_entry.id   AF-A0A410WY75-F1
#
_cell.length_a   1.000
_cell.length_b   1.000
_cell.length_c   1.000
_cell.angle_alpha   90.00
_cell.angle_beta   90.00
_cell.angle_gamma   90.00
#
_symmetry.space_group_name_H-M   'P 1'
#
loop_
_entity.id
_entity.type
_entity.pdbx_description
1 polymer ?
#
loop_
_entity_poly.entity_id
_entity_poly.type
_entity_poly.pdbx_seq_one_letter_code
_entity_poly.pdbx_strand_id
1 'polypeptide(L)'
;MGIVRRNRWIIIISIVVLSICIGYIQFQRIVQDSQIKSWSSNWGFEAPPPEKVTTVFHNGGRDPDYYLISDYNEVAIEKLIQQNDWRKIENSDGIVSDHINVYKKQIQNLHQEYERYEKLFLDNPVKFNHDSLYFTEKKADGSYIIAVLNIAERRLYTMEVFY
;
A
#
# COMPACT_ATOMS: atom_id res chain seq x y z
N MET A 1 6.11 -23.47 -48.42
CA MET A 1 5.59 -24.11 -47.19
C MET A 1 6.08 -23.50 -45.86
N GLY A 2 7.00 -22.51 -45.85
CA GLY A 2 7.52 -21.91 -44.59
C GLY A 2 6.66 -20.81 -43.94
N ILE A 3 5.86 -20.09 -44.71
CA ILE A 3 5.08 -18.93 -44.23
C ILE A 3 3.93 -19.36 -43.29
N VAL A 4 3.24 -20.46 -43.63
CA VAL A 4 2.11 -20.99 -42.82
C VAL A 4 2.58 -21.53 -41.46
N ARG A 5 3.77 -22.16 -41.41
CA ARG A 5 4.39 -22.60 -40.15
C ARG A 5 4.83 -21.41 -39.28
N ARG A 6 5.41 -20.37 -39.89
CA ARG A 6 5.81 -19.15 -39.17
C ARG A 6 4.59 -18.43 -38.55
N ASN A 7 3.49 -18.33 -39.29
CA ASN A 7 2.26 -17.70 -38.79
C ASN A 7 1.61 -18.47 -37.63
N ARG A 8 1.69 -19.81 -37.64
CA ARG A 8 1.21 -20.65 -36.53
C ARG A 8 1.98 -20.42 -35.23
N TRP A 9 3.31 -20.29 -35.30
CA TRP A 9 4.13 -20.00 -34.12
C TRP A 9 3.88 -18.62 -33.55
N ILE A 10 3.67 -17.61 -34.40
CA ILE A 10 3.31 -16.25 -33.94
C ILE A 10 2.00 -16.28 -33.16
N ILE A 11 0.97 -16.97 -33.67
CA ILE A 11 -0.32 -17.09 -32.97
C ILE A 11 -0.16 -17.78 -31.61
N ILE A 12 0.60 -18.88 -31.55
CA ILE A 12 0.85 -19.60 -30.29
C ILE A 12 1.57 -18.71 -29.28
N ILE A 13 2.62 -17.99 -29.71
CA ILE A 13 3.36 -17.06 -28.84
C ILE A 13 2.43 -15.95 -28.34
N SER A 14 1.60 -15.36 -29.20
CA SER A 14 0.63 -14.35 -28.80
C SER A 14 -0.36 -14.86 -27.76
N ILE A 15 -0.87 -16.09 -27.88
CA ILE A 15 -1.77 -16.70 -26.90
C ILE A 15 -1.08 -16.94 -25.55
N VAL A 16 0.18 -17.40 -25.57
CA VAL A 16 0.97 -17.63 -24.35
C VAL A 16 1.24 -16.31 -23.63
N VAL A 17 1.68 -15.28 -24.36
CA VAL A 17 1.93 -13.95 -23.80
C VAL A 17 0.64 -13.37 -23.20
N LEU A 18 -0.48 -13.47 -23.93
CA LEU A 18 -1.77 -12.99 -23.43
C LEU A 18 -2.20 -13.73 -22.16
N SER A 19 -2.03 -15.05 -22.10
CA SER A 19 -2.33 -15.86 -20.92
C SER A 19 -1.51 -15.44 -19.70
N ILE A 20 -0.21 -15.18 -19.89
CA ILE A 20 0.68 -14.69 -18.82
C ILE A 20 0.24 -13.31 -18.34
N CYS A 21 -0.09 -12.39 -19.25
CA CYS A 21 -0.57 -11.06 -18.90
C CYS A 21 -1.88 -11.12 -18.10
N ILE A 22 -2.84 -11.95 -18.52
CA ILE A 22 -4.11 -12.13 -17.80
C ILE A 22 -3.85 -12.73 -16.41
N GLY A 23 -3.00 -13.76 -16.32
CA GLY A 23 -2.63 -14.38 -15.05
C GLY A 23 -1.99 -13.39 -14.08
N TYR A 24 -1.08 -12.54 -14.57
CA TYR A 24 -0.46 -11.49 -13.78
C TYR A 24 -1.48 -10.48 -13.26
N ILE A 25 -2.40 -10.00 -14.11
CA ILE A 25 -3.45 -9.06 -13.70
C ILE A 25 -4.38 -9.67 -12.64
N GLN A 26 -4.77 -10.94 -12.81
CA GLN A 26 -5.60 -11.61 -11.80
C GLN A 26 -4.87 -11.79 -10.47
N PHE A 27 -3.59 -12.15 -10.50
CA PHE A 27 -2.78 -12.28 -9.29
C PHE A 27 -2.67 -10.94 -8.54
N GLN A 28 -2.41 -9.84 -9.25
CA GLN A 28 -2.35 -8.50 -8.64
C GLN A 28 -3.68 -8.13 -7.95
N ARG A 29 -4.83 -8.44 -8.58
CA ARG A 29 -6.14 -8.21 -7.96
C ARG A 29 -6.34 -9.04 -6.69
N ILE A 30 -5.94 -10.31 -6.68
CA ILE A 30 -6.05 -11.17 -5.50
C ILE A 30 -5.23 -10.59 -4.34
N VAL A 31 -4.01 -10.12 -4.61
CA VAL A 31 -3.15 -9.50 -3.60
C VAL A 31 -3.78 -8.22 -3.05
N GLN A 32 -4.30 -7.35 -3.92
CA GLN A 32 -5.01 -6.12 -3.53
C GLN A 32 -6.24 -6.43 -2.66
N ASP A 33 -7.08 -7.37 -3.08
CA ASP A 33 -8.28 -7.77 -2.34
C ASP A 33 -7.92 -8.38 -0.97
N SER A 34 -6.83 -9.15 -0.90
CA SER A 34 -6.33 -9.71 0.35
C SER A 34 -5.89 -8.61 1.31
N GLN A 35 -5.20 -7.58 0.82
CA GLN A 35 -4.75 -6.46 1.64
C GLN A 35 -5.93 -5.65 2.19
N ILE A 36 -6.93 -5.37 1.37
CA ILE A 36 -8.14 -4.64 1.80
C ILE A 36 -8.92 -5.42 2.85
N LYS A 37 -9.05 -6.75 2.66
CA LYS A 37 -9.66 -7.62 3.67
C LYS A 37 -8.85 -7.65 4.97
N SER A 38 -7.52 -7.65 4.88
CA SER A 38 -6.65 -7.53 6.04
C SER A 38 -6.92 -6.22 6.79
N TRP A 39 -6.98 -5.09 6.09
CA TRP A 39 -7.26 -3.80 6.71
C TRP A 39 -8.62 -3.74 7.41
N SER A 40 -9.66 -4.22 6.75
CA SER A 40 -11.01 -4.28 7.33
C SER A 40 -11.05 -5.20 8.55
N SER A 41 -10.50 -6.41 8.45
CA SER A 41 -10.54 -7.39 9.54
C SER A 41 -9.63 -7.04 10.72
N ASN A 42 -8.46 -6.45 10.47
CA ASN A 42 -7.48 -6.20 11.50
C ASN A 42 -7.66 -4.83 12.14
N TRP A 43 -8.12 -3.83 11.39
CA TRP A 43 -8.13 -2.44 11.84
C TRP A 43 -9.49 -1.76 11.75
N GLY A 44 -10.50 -2.44 11.20
CA GLY A 44 -11.77 -1.79 10.88
C GLY A 44 -11.65 -0.75 9.76
N PHE A 45 -10.52 -0.73 9.04
CA PHE A 45 -10.25 0.26 8.00
C PHE A 45 -10.74 -0.27 6.65
N GLU A 46 -11.82 0.32 6.14
CA GLU A 46 -12.33 -0.02 4.81
C GLU A 46 -11.74 0.90 3.74
N ALA A 47 -11.23 0.29 2.67
CA ALA A 47 -10.73 1.00 1.51
C ALA A 47 -11.24 0.34 0.22
N PRO A 48 -11.55 1.11 -0.84
CA PRO A 48 -11.83 0.53 -2.13
C PRO A 48 -10.56 -0.08 -2.76
N PRO A 49 -10.71 -0.89 -3.83
CA PRO A 49 -9.58 -1.37 -4.61
C PRO A 49 -8.75 -0.22 -5.21
N PRO A 50 -7.42 -0.19 -4.98
CA PRO A 50 -6.53 0.77 -5.62
C PRO A 50 -6.22 0.38 -7.07
N GLU A 51 -5.80 1.36 -7.88
CA GLU A 51 -5.29 1.09 -9.23
C GLU A 51 -3.94 0.40 -9.19
N LYS A 52 -3.11 0.78 -8.22
CA LYS A 52 -1.77 0.25 -8.03
C LYS A 52 -1.43 0.23 -6.55
N VAL A 53 -0.77 -0.84 -6.13
CA VAL A 53 -0.13 -0.92 -4.81
C VAL A 53 1.36 -1.09 -5.04
N THR A 54 2.15 -0.27 -4.34
CA THR A 54 3.60 -0.39 -4.28
C THR A 54 3.97 -0.76 -2.85
N THR A 55 4.53 -1.96 -2.68
CA THR A 55 5.12 -2.37 -1.40
C THR A 55 6.49 -1.72 -1.26
N VAL A 56 6.60 -0.72 -0.39
CA VAL A 56 7.87 -0.09 -0.04
C VAL A 56 8.65 -1.00 0.90
N PHE A 57 7.97 -1.54 1.91
CA PHE A 57 8.54 -2.44 2.88
C PHE A 57 7.56 -3.57 3.21
N HIS A 58 8.12 -4.78 3.36
CA HIS A 58 7.43 -5.96 3.85
C HIS A 58 8.46 -6.85 4.53
N ASN A 59 8.17 -7.25 5.77
CA ASN A 59 8.88 -8.34 6.42
C ASN A 59 8.00 -9.61 6.42
N GLY A 60 8.41 -10.66 5.72
CA GLY A 60 7.62 -11.88 5.51
C GLY A 60 7.51 -12.84 6.71
N GLY A 61 7.49 -12.31 7.94
CA GLY A 61 7.33 -13.09 9.17
C GLY A 61 5.89 -13.55 9.44
N ARG A 62 5.67 -14.14 10.63
CA ARG A 62 4.32 -14.47 11.11
C ARG A 62 3.47 -13.21 11.30
N ASP A 63 4.10 -12.15 11.79
CA ASP A 63 3.53 -10.84 12.09
C ASP A 63 4.21 -9.82 11.19
N PRO A 64 3.75 -9.70 9.93
CA PRO A 64 4.45 -8.96 8.91
C PRO A 64 4.25 -7.44 9.04
N ASP A 65 5.34 -6.71 9.24
CA ASP A 65 5.34 -5.26 9.16
C ASP A 65 5.28 -4.78 7.70
N TYR A 66 4.48 -3.75 7.44
CA TYR A 66 4.25 -3.22 6.10
C TYR A 66 4.44 -1.72 6.00
N TYR A 67 4.98 -1.28 4.87
CA TYR A 67 4.78 0.07 4.34
C TYR A 67 4.34 -0.04 2.88
N LEU A 68 3.09 0.36 2.61
CA LEU A 68 2.49 0.32 1.28
C LEU A 68 2.11 1.74 0.82
N ILE A 69 2.17 1.93 -0.49
CA ILE A 69 1.66 3.11 -1.19
C ILE A 69 0.60 2.63 -2.18
N SER A 70 -0.63 3.10 -2.01
CA SER A 70 -1.75 2.76 -2.87
C SER A 70 -2.18 4.00 -3.66
N ASP A 71 -2.10 3.90 -4.99
CA ASP A 71 -2.56 4.94 -5.92
C ASP A 71 -4.01 4.65 -6.34
N TYR A 72 -4.84 5.69 -6.34
CA TYR A 72 -6.27 5.59 -6.62
C TYR A 72 -6.69 6.51 -7.77
N ASN A 73 -7.75 6.10 -8.48
CA ASN A 73 -8.49 7.05 -9.31
C ASN A 73 -9.42 7.93 -8.48
N GLU A 74 -9.97 8.94 -9.14
CA GLU A 74 -10.87 9.93 -8.57
C GLU A 74 -12.10 9.30 -7.89
N VAL A 75 -12.78 8.37 -8.58
CA VAL A 75 -13.96 7.68 -8.04
C VAL A 75 -13.65 6.91 -6.76
N ALA A 76 -12.49 6.25 -6.70
CA ALA A 76 -12.09 5.51 -5.50
C ALA A 76 -11.67 6.44 -4.36
N ILE A 77 -11.05 7.59 -4.66
CA ILE A 77 -10.73 8.61 -3.65
C ILE A 77 -12.00 9.19 -3.03
N GLU A 78 -13.02 9.51 -3.83
CA GLU A 78 -14.30 10.01 -3.30
C GLU A 78 -14.93 9.01 -2.33
N LYS A 79 -14.92 7.71 -2.68
CA LYS A 79 -15.39 6.64 -1.79
C LYS A 79 -14.56 6.51 -0.54
N LEU A 80 -13.24 6.64 -0.66
CA LEU A 80 -12.33 6.53 0.47
C LEU A 80 -12.53 7.69 1.46
N ILE A 81 -12.73 8.92 0.97
CA ILE A 81 -12.99 10.10 1.82
C ILE A 81 -14.33 10.01 2.56
N GLN A 82 -15.34 9.36 1.98
CA GLN A 82 -16.67 9.20 2.58
C GLN A 82 -16.71 8.21 3.76
N GLN A 83 -15.60 7.54 4.07
CA GLN A 83 -15.47 6.67 5.25
C GLN A 83 -15.46 7.50 6.55
N ASN A 84 -16.05 6.98 7.64
CA ASN A 84 -16.37 7.75 8.85
C ASN A 84 -15.20 7.96 9.83
N ASP A 85 -14.03 7.35 9.60
CA ASP A 85 -12.97 7.27 10.62
C ASP A 85 -11.76 8.17 10.36
N TRP A 86 -11.83 9.00 9.32
CA TRP A 86 -10.77 9.94 9.00
C TRP A 86 -10.70 11.10 9.97
N ARG A 87 -9.47 11.43 10.36
CA ARG A 87 -9.12 12.69 11.01
C ARG A 87 -8.43 13.59 10.00
N LYS A 88 -8.77 14.86 9.98
CA LYS A 88 -8.10 15.83 9.12
C LYS A 88 -6.78 16.27 9.73
N ILE A 89 -5.76 16.44 8.91
CA ILE A 89 -4.47 17.01 9.33
C ILE A 89 -4.62 18.54 9.41
N GLU A 90 -5.24 19.04 10.47
CA GLU A 90 -5.35 20.50 10.71
C GLU A 90 -4.22 20.97 11.63
N ASN A 91 -3.42 21.95 11.19
CA ASN A 91 -2.38 22.68 11.95
C ASN A 91 -1.42 21.83 12.83
N SER A 92 -1.43 20.50 12.68
CA SER A 92 -0.82 19.51 13.57
C SER A 92 -0.05 18.47 12.77
N ASP A 93 0.67 18.93 11.74
CA ASP A 93 1.69 18.13 11.03
C ASP A 93 2.55 17.34 12.01
N GLY A 94 2.77 17.87 13.22
CA GLY A 94 3.46 17.23 14.33
C GLY A 94 2.94 15.84 14.70
N ILE A 95 1.63 15.63 14.89
CA ILE A 95 1.12 14.34 15.39
C ILE A 95 1.32 13.23 14.35
N VAL A 96 0.96 13.50 13.10
CA VAL A 96 1.13 12.52 12.02
C VAL A 96 2.62 12.29 11.74
N SER A 97 3.43 13.34 11.74
CA SER A 97 4.90 13.22 11.63
C SER A 97 5.49 12.39 12.76
N ASP A 98 5.03 12.57 13.99
CA ASP A 98 5.50 11.83 15.16
C ASP A 98 5.17 10.35 15.04
N HIS A 99 3.93 10.01 14.65
CA HIS A 99 3.56 8.62 14.39
C HIS A 99 4.42 7.98 13.28
N ILE A 100 4.64 8.69 12.17
CA ILE A 100 5.51 8.23 11.09
C ILE A 100 6.95 8.05 11.57
N ASN A 101 7.47 8.98 12.36
CA ASN A 101 8.83 8.92 12.88
C ASN A 101 9.02 7.77 13.89
N VAL A 102 8.03 7.51 14.72
CA VAL A 102 8.00 6.34 15.63
C VAL A 102 8.04 5.06 14.81
N TYR A 103 7.20 4.95 13.78
CA TYR A 103 7.21 3.81 12.88
C TYR A 103 8.58 3.58 12.24
N LYS A 104 9.17 4.61 11.62
CA LYS A 104 10.50 4.51 10.97
C LYS A 104 11.58 4.02 11.93
N LYS A 105 11.64 4.61 13.13
CA LYS A 105 12.60 4.20 14.18
C LYS A 105 12.38 2.76 14.62
N GLN A 106 11.13 2.35 14.75
CA GLN A 106 10.80 0.99 15.17
C GLN A 106 11.25 -0.04 14.13
N ILE A 107 10.96 0.17 12.85
CA ILE A 107 11.42 -0.70 11.76
C ILE A 107 12.96 -0.76 11.72
N GLN A 108 13.63 0.39 11.84
CA GLN A 108 15.09 0.46 11.91
C GLN A 108 15.66 -0.35 13.10
N ASN A 109 15.03 -0.29 14.26
CA ASN A 109 15.46 -0.99 15.46
C ASN A 109 15.20 -2.51 15.38
N LEU A 110 14.06 -2.92 14.83
CA LEU A 110 13.65 -4.33 14.74
C LEU A 110 14.51 -5.12 13.74
N HIS A 111 14.92 -4.48 12.64
CA HIS A 111 15.59 -5.19 11.54
C HIS A 111 17.09 -4.95 11.45
N GLN A 112 17.67 -4.14 12.34
CA GLN A 112 19.13 -3.91 12.48
C GLN A 112 19.90 -3.49 11.19
N GLU A 113 19.20 -3.19 10.08
CA GLU A 113 19.78 -2.67 8.82
C GLU A 113 19.48 -1.16 8.67
N TYR A 114 19.93 -0.35 9.63
CA TYR A 114 19.56 1.07 9.75
C TYR A 114 19.69 1.86 8.44
N GLU A 115 20.86 1.80 7.78
CA GLU A 115 21.16 2.57 6.56
C GLU A 115 20.24 2.19 5.39
N ARG A 116 19.90 0.91 5.27
CA ARG A 116 19.00 0.43 4.21
C ARG A 116 17.61 1.01 4.39
N TYR A 117 17.07 0.96 5.62
CA TYR A 117 15.74 1.47 5.90
C TYR A 117 15.68 2.99 5.89
N GLU A 118 16.72 3.66 6.36
CA GLU A 118 16.85 5.11 6.24
C GLU A 118 16.75 5.54 4.76
N LYS A 119 17.54 4.93 3.89
CA LYS A 119 17.47 5.19 2.44
C LYS A 119 16.09 4.88 1.88
N LEU A 120 15.48 3.76 2.26
CA LEU A 120 14.15 3.37 1.80
C LEU A 120 13.08 4.44 2.12
N PHE A 121 13.12 4.99 3.34
CA PHE A 121 12.19 6.02 3.79
C PHE A 121 12.49 7.42 3.22
N LEU A 122 13.74 7.69 2.82
CA LEU A 122 14.10 8.90 2.09
C LEU A 122 13.65 8.84 0.64
N ASP A 123 13.79 7.69 -0.01
CA ASP A 123 13.37 7.46 -1.39
C ASP A 123 11.83 7.43 -1.53
N ASN A 124 11.13 7.05 -0.45
CA ASN A 124 9.67 6.93 -0.40
C ASN A 124 9.10 7.68 0.80
N PRO A 125 9.12 9.03 0.81
CA PRO A 125 8.58 9.80 1.92
C PRO A 125 7.04 9.75 1.90
N VAL A 126 6.43 9.69 3.09
CA VAL A 126 5.00 9.91 3.26
C VAL A 126 4.73 11.41 3.04
N LYS A 127 3.99 11.74 1.99
CA LYS A 127 3.65 13.13 1.66
C LYS A 127 2.23 13.45 2.07
N PHE A 128 2.05 14.53 2.81
CA PHE A 128 0.74 15.04 3.20
C PHE A 128 0.77 16.56 3.31
N ASN A 129 -0.41 17.15 3.38
CA ASN A 129 -0.66 18.58 3.52
C ASN A 129 -1.88 18.81 4.41
N HIS A 130 -2.30 20.06 4.59
CA HIS A 130 -3.42 20.44 5.46
C HIS A 130 -4.81 19.92 5.00
N ASP A 131 -4.92 19.48 3.75
CA ASP A 131 -6.13 18.87 3.20
C ASP A 131 -6.09 17.34 3.29
N SER A 132 -4.96 16.77 3.72
CA SER A 132 -4.81 15.33 3.85
C SER A 132 -5.57 14.80 5.06
N LEU A 133 -5.95 13.53 4.98
CA LEU A 133 -6.63 12.81 6.03
C LEU A 133 -5.69 11.76 6.62
N TYR A 134 -5.90 11.39 7.87
CA TYR A 134 -5.17 10.32 8.51
C TYR A 134 -6.08 9.48 9.40
N PHE A 135 -5.73 8.22 9.53
CA PHE A 135 -6.37 7.23 10.38
C PHE A 135 -5.27 6.49 11.14
N THR A 136 -5.51 6.26 12.43
CA THR A 136 -4.59 5.48 13.27
C THR A 136 -5.39 4.64 14.22
N GLU A 137 -5.02 3.38 14.34
CA GLU A 137 -5.60 2.45 15.30
C GLU A 137 -4.48 1.66 15.97
N LYS A 138 -4.62 1.40 17.27
CA LYS A 138 -3.64 0.64 18.05
C LYS A 138 -4.35 -0.39 18.92
N LYS A 139 -3.89 -1.63 18.83
CA LYS A 139 -4.39 -2.77 19.60
C LYS A 139 -3.70 -2.89 20.96
N ALA A 140 -4.30 -3.70 21.84
CA ALA A 140 -3.79 -3.97 23.17
C ALA A 140 -2.44 -4.73 23.17
N ASP A 141 -2.19 -5.55 22.14
CA ASP A 141 -0.92 -6.26 21.92
C ASP A 141 0.23 -5.34 21.48
N GLY A 142 -0.07 -4.07 21.17
CA GLY A 142 0.90 -3.09 20.71
C GLY A 142 0.96 -2.94 19.19
N SER A 143 0.30 -3.81 18.43
CA SER A 143 0.15 -3.70 16.97
C SER A 143 -0.60 -2.41 16.62
N TYR A 144 -0.22 -1.77 15.52
CA TYR A 144 -0.88 -0.54 15.09
C TYR A 144 -0.81 -0.32 13.58
N ILE A 145 -1.71 0.53 13.10
CA ILE A 145 -1.73 1.04 11.72
C ILE A 145 -1.69 2.56 11.73
N ILE A 146 -1.00 3.12 10.74
CA ILE A 146 -1.06 4.53 10.36
C ILE A 146 -1.42 4.56 8.87
N ALA A 147 -2.56 5.16 8.55
CA ALA A 147 -3.00 5.42 7.20
C ALA A 147 -3.02 6.94 6.96
N VAL A 148 -2.39 7.41 5.89
CA VAL A 148 -2.36 8.84 5.51
C VAL A 148 -2.82 8.96 4.07
N LEU A 149 -3.92 9.68 3.87
CA LEU A 149 -4.52 9.93 2.56
C LEU A 149 -4.17 11.34 2.08
N ASN A 150 -3.33 11.42 1.05
CA ASN A 150 -3.09 12.64 0.31
C ASN A 150 -4.10 12.74 -0.84
N ILE A 151 -5.10 13.59 -0.66
CA ILE A 151 -6.20 13.76 -1.62
C ILE A 151 -5.69 14.32 -2.96
N ALA A 152 -4.78 15.30 -2.92
CA ALA A 152 -4.25 15.95 -4.11
C ALA A 152 -3.45 14.99 -5.00
N GLU A 153 -2.65 14.11 -4.40
CA GLU A 153 -1.89 13.08 -5.13
C GLU A 153 -2.71 11.81 -5.38
N ARG A 154 -3.94 11.71 -4.86
CA ARG A 154 -4.80 10.51 -4.90
C ARG A 154 -4.08 9.26 -4.38
N ARG A 155 -3.39 9.43 -3.25
CA ARG A 155 -2.46 8.42 -2.73
C ARG A 155 -2.70 8.17 -1.26
N LEU A 156 -2.81 6.88 -0.92
CA LEU A 156 -2.89 6.39 0.44
C LEU A 156 -1.55 5.75 0.83
N TYR A 157 -0.98 6.20 1.93
CA TYR A 157 0.17 5.59 2.57
C TYR A 157 -0.32 4.77 3.77
N THR A 158 -0.02 3.48 3.83
CA THR A 158 -0.36 2.62 4.98
C THR A 158 0.89 2.01 5.57
N MET A 159 1.06 2.18 6.88
CA MET A 159 2.15 1.61 7.66
C MET A 159 1.54 0.76 8.76
N GLU A 160 1.89 -0.52 8.79
CA GLU A 160 1.36 -1.49 9.75
C GLU A 160 2.52 -2.13 10.50
N VAL A 161 2.35 -2.31 11.80
CA VAL A 161 3.24 -3.10 12.65
C VAL A 161 2.43 -4.08 13.47
N PHE A 162 2.88 -5.33 13.51
CA PHE A 162 2.26 -6.42 14.28
C PHE A 162 3.20 -6.94 15.37
N TYR A 163 2.63 -7.38 16.49
CA TYR A 163 3.33 -7.89 17.69
C TYR A 163 2.73 -9.19 18.22
#